data_AF-A0A527XV86-F1
#
_entry.id   AF-A0A527XV86-F1
#
_cell.length_a   1.000
_cell.length_b   1.000
_cell.length_c   1.000
_cell.angle_alpha   90.00
_cell.angle_beta   90.00
_cell.angle_gamma   90.00
#
_symmetry.space_group_name_H-M   'P 1'
#
loop_
_entity.id
_entity.type
_entity.pdbx_description
1 polymer ?
#
loop_
_entity_poly.entity_id
_entity_poly.type
_entity_poly.pdbx_seq_one_letter_code
_entity_poly.pdbx_strand_id
1 'polypeptide(L)'
;ALMPGAEFGPAKRWPSDHYAGLARDMMAKGLGVVLLGSKNDASVTGEIAALAPGAIDLAGKTRLEDAIDLIAAAKLAVSNDSGLMHVAAAVGTPIVAVYGSTSPENTPPLSEHSEL
;
A
#
# COMPACT_ATOMS: atom_id res chain seq x y z
N ALA A 1 -4.41 5.12 0.25
CA ALA A 1 -4.44 3.65 0.14
C ALA A 1 -3.14 3.08 0.71
N LEU A 2 -3.20 2.02 1.51
CA LEU A 2 -2.02 1.29 1.99
C LEU A 2 -1.97 -0.07 1.29
N MET A 3 -0.80 -0.43 0.74
CA MET A 3 -0.59 -1.62 -0.08
C MET A 3 0.56 -2.43 0.55
N PRO A 4 0.31 -3.10 1.70
CA PRO A 4 1.35 -3.69 2.54
C PRO A 4 1.83 -5.07 2.05
N GLY A 5 1.27 -5.55 0.94
CA GLY A 5 1.69 -6.78 0.28
C GLY A 5 3.10 -6.68 -0.30
N ALA A 6 3.70 -7.83 -0.59
CA ALA A 6 4.91 -7.95 -1.40
C ALA A 6 4.97 -9.36 -1.98
N GLU A 7 5.20 -9.47 -3.30
CA GLU A 7 5.17 -10.75 -4.02
C GLU A 7 6.42 -11.61 -3.73
N PHE A 8 7.56 -10.97 -3.45
CA PHE A 8 8.84 -11.65 -3.18
C PHE A 8 9.05 -12.03 -1.69
N GLY A 9 7.97 -12.20 -0.94
CA GLY A 9 8.00 -12.70 0.43
C GLY A 9 8.14 -11.64 1.53
N PRO A 10 8.10 -12.07 2.80
CA PRO A 10 7.99 -11.18 3.96
C PRO A 10 9.22 -10.29 4.18
N ALA A 11 10.40 -10.66 3.68
CA ALA A 11 11.63 -9.87 3.83
C ALA A 11 11.56 -8.48 3.15
N LYS A 12 10.65 -8.29 2.19
CA LYS A 12 10.42 -7.00 1.53
C LYS A 12 9.26 -6.20 2.12
N ARG A 13 8.59 -6.72 3.14
CA ARG A 13 7.43 -6.05 3.75
C ARG A 13 7.90 -5.16 4.89
N TRP A 14 7.48 -3.91 4.87
CA TRP A 14 7.55 -3.10 6.08
C TRP A 14 6.66 -3.73 7.17
N PRO A 15 7.14 -3.88 8.42
CA PRO A 15 6.38 -4.53 9.48
C PRO A 15 4.94 -4.02 9.65
N SER A 16 4.01 -4.94 9.91
CA SER A 16 2.57 -4.67 10.11
C SER A 16 2.32 -3.56 11.14
N ASP A 17 3.08 -3.53 12.24
CA ASP A 17 2.98 -2.52 13.29
C ASP A 17 3.21 -1.10 12.79
N HIS A 18 4.13 -0.93 11.84
CA HIS A 18 4.43 0.38 11.29
C HIS A 18 3.35 0.85 10.31
N TYR A 19 2.84 -0.04 9.45
CA TYR A 19 1.65 0.26 8.63
C TYR A 19 0.45 0.59 9.50
N ALA A 20 0.25 -0.13 10.61
CA ALA A 20 -0.84 0.13 11.55
C ALA A 20 -0.65 1.48 12.26
N GLY A 21 0.58 1.83 12.66
CA GLY A 21 0.90 3.16 13.19
C GLY A 21 0.54 4.27 12.22
N LEU A 22 0.99 4.14 10.96
CA LEU A 22 0.67 5.09 9.90
C LEU A 22 -0.84 5.19 9.65
N ALA A 23 -1.55 4.06 9.62
CA ALA A 23 -3.00 4.03 9.47
C ALA A 23 -3.70 4.81 10.58
N ARG A 24 -3.32 4.57 11.85
CA ARG A 24 -3.87 5.31 13.00
C ARG A 24 -3.60 6.81 12.90
N ASP A 25 -2.38 7.21 12.53
CA ASP A 25 -2.02 8.62 12.40
C ASP A 25 -2.82 9.32 11.29
N MET A 26 -3.05 8.64 10.16
CA MET A 26 -3.87 9.16 9.06
C MET A 26 -5.34 9.28 9.47
N MET A 27 -5.88 8.27 10.15
CA MET A 27 -7.26 8.31 10.65
C MET A 27 -7.45 9.38 11.73
N ALA A 28 -6.46 9.59 12.61
CA ALA A 28 -6.49 10.67 13.61
C ALA A 28 -6.52 12.07 12.97
N LYS A 29 -6.02 12.19 11.73
CA LYS A 29 -6.12 13.41 10.90
C LYS A 29 -7.42 13.49 10.09
N GLY A 30 -8.38 12.58 10.32
CA GLY A 30 -9.66 12.55 9.65
C GLY A 30 -9.64 11.94 8.25
N LEU A 31 -8.59 11.20 7.88
CA LEU A 31 -8.49 10.53 6.59
C LEU A 31 -9.05 9.10 6.65
N GLY A 32 -9.78 8.70 5.60
CA GLY A 32 -10.12 7.30 5.39
C GLY A 32 -8.89 6.49 4.98
N VAL A 33 -8.73 5.31 5.58
CA VAL A 33 -7.64 4.38 5.25
C VAL A 33 -8.22 3.10 4.70
N VAL A 34 -7.74 2.70 3.53
CA VAL A 34 -8.10 1.45 2.86
C VAL A 34 -6.83 0.63 2.68
N LEU A 35 -6.89 -0.65 3.05
CA LEU A 35 -5.84 -1.63 2.82
C LEU A 35 -6.19 -2.40 1.53
N LEU A 36 -5.26 -2.42 0.57
CA LEU A 36 -5.41 -3.08 -0.71
C LEU A 36 -4.35 -4.16 -0.90
N GLY A 37 -4.72 -5.20 -1.62
CA GLY A 37 -3.85 -6.34 -1.90
C GLY A 37 -4.62 -7.48 -2.56
N SER A 38 -3.88 -8.49 -2.99
CA SER A 38 -4.45 -9.74 -3.47
C SER A 38 -4.99 -10.59 -2.32
N LYS A 39 -5.59 -11.74 -2.64
CA LYS A 39 -5.97 -12.74 -1.63
C LYS A 39 -4.77 -13.24 -0.79
N ASN A 40 -3.57 -13.23 -1.37
CA ASN A 40 -2.34 -13.65 -0.68
C ASN A 40 -1.89 -12.63 0.39
N ASP A 41 -2.43 -11.42 0.34
CA ASP A 41 -2.10 -10.33 1.28
C ASP A 41 -3.08 -10.25 2.46
N ALA A 42 -4.15 -11.06 2.46
CA ALA A 42 -5.19 -11.03 3.48
C ALA A 42 -4.67 -11.23 4.92
N SER A 43 -3.60 -12.02 5.09
CA SER A 43 -2.97 -12.20 6.41
C SER A 43 -2.36 -10.90 6.92
N VAL A 44 -1.56 -10.22 6.09
CA VAL A 44 -0.86 -9.00 6.51
C VAL A 44 -1.83 -7.82 6.66
N THR A 45 -2.84 -7.70 5.79
CA THR A 45 -3.86 -6.65 5.95
C THR A 45 -4.76 -6.92 7.15
N GLY A 46 -5.07 -8.18 7.45
CA GLY A 46 -5.81 -8.57 8.65
C GLY A 46 -5.09 -8.20 9.94
N GLU A 47 -3.78 -8.45 10.02
CA GLU A 47 -2.94 -8.02 11.15
C GLU A 47 -2.97 -6.49 11.33
N ILE A 48 -2.77 -5.74 10.24
CA ILE A 48 -2.79 -4.28 10.26
C ILE A 48 -4.16 -3.76 10.69
N ALA A 49 -5.26 -4.32 10.16
CA ALA A 49 -6.62 -3.92 10.52
C ALA A 49 -6.94 -4.20 12.00
N ALA A 50 -6.43 -5.30 12.56
CA ALA A 50 -6.57 -5.59 13.99
C ALA A 50 -5.83 -4.56 14.87
N LEU A 51 -4.67 -4.09 14.43
CA LEU A 51 -3.85 -3.10 15.14
C LEU A 51 -4.29 -1.65 14.88
N ALA A 52 -5.01 -1.39 13.78
CA ALA A 52 -5.56 -0.09 13.42
C ALA A 52 -7.07 -0.19 13.14
N PRO A 53 -7.90 -0.38 14.18
CA PRO A 53 -9.35 -0.42 14.02
C PRO A 53 -9.88 0.83 13.31
N GLY A 54 -10.71 0.63 12.28
CA GLY A 54 -11.22 1.69 11.42
C GLY A 54 -10.62 1.71 10.01
N ALA A 55 -9.44 1.09 9.82
CA ALA A 55 -8.93 0.83 8.48
C ALA A 55 -9.82 -0.20 7.76
N ILE A 56 -10.17 0.08 6.50
CA ILE A 56 -11.03 -0.80 5.70
C ILE A 56 -10.15 -1.79 4.95
N ASP A 57 -10.21 -3.06 5.34
CA ASP A 57 -9.48 -4.12 4.66
C ASP A 57 -10.24 -4.66 3.44
N LEU A 58 -9.72 -4.38 2.25
CA LEU A 58 -10.24 -4.83 0.96
C LEU A 58 -9.34 -5.85 0.27
N ALA A 59 -8.30 -6.39 0.94
CA ALA A 59 -7.42 -7.37 0.33
C ALA A 59 -8.19 -8.62 -0.13
N GLY A 60 -8.03 -8.98 -1.41
CA GLY A 60 -8.73 -10.09 -2.02
C GLY A 60 -10.25 -9.92 -2.17
N LYS A 61 -10.79 -8.73 -1.85
CA LYS A 61 -12.22 -8.38 -1.94
C LYS A 61 -12.53 -7.44 -3.12
N THR A 62 -11.52 -7.07 -3.89
CA THR A 62 -11.62 -6.23 -5.08
C THR A 62 -11.16 -7.00 -6.32
N ARG A 63 -11.67 -6.60 -7.47
CA ARG A 63 -11.06 -6.92 -8.77
C ARG A 63 -9.90 -5.93 -9.02
N LEU A 64 -9.10 -6.18 -10.06
CA LEU A 64 -7.96 -5.32 -10.36
C LEU A 64 -8.42 -3.91 -10.76
N GLU A 65 -9.48 -3.81 -11.55
CA GLU A 65 -10.10 -2.54 -11.93
C GLU A 65 -10.61 -1.74 -10.72
N ASP A 66 -11.26 -2.39 -9.76
CA ASP A 66 -11.71 -1.72 -8.53
C ASP A 66 -10.52 -1.17 -7.74
N ALA A 67 -9.41 -1.93 -7.68
CA ALA A 67 -8.18 -1.48 -7.02
C ALA A 67 -7.55 -0.29 -7.75
N ILE A 68 -7.53 -0.28 -9.09
CA ILE A 68 -7.06 0.83 -9.91
C ILE A 68 -7.88 2.09 -9.61
N ASP A 69 -9.21 1.99 -9.63
CA ASP A 69 -10.12 3.11 -9.35
C ASP A 69 -9.94 3.66 -7.93
N LEU A 70 -9.82 2.78 -6.93
CA LEU A 70 -9.58 3.17 -5.54
C LEU A 70 -8.22 3.83 -5.34
N ILE A 71 -7.18 3.38 -6.05
CA ILE A 71 -5.85 3.98 -6.00
C ILE A 71 -5.88 5.35 -6.68
N ALA A 72 -6.51 5.49 -7.84
CA ALA A 72 -6.64 6.75 -8.57
C ALA A 72 -7.42 7.81 -7.76
N ALA A 73 -8.40 7.39 -6.97
CA ALA A 73 -9.15 8.27 -6.08
C ALA A 73 -8.42 8.60 -4.75
N ALA A 74 -7.31 7.92 -4.43
CA ALA A 74 -6.60 8.13 -3.18
C ALA A 74 -5.77 9.43 -3.21
N LYS A 75 -5.73 10.15 -2.09
CA LYS A 75 -4.85 11.33 -1.91
C LYS A 75 -3.36 10.97 -1.84
N LEU A 76 -3.07 9.76 -1.38
CA LEU A 76 -1.73 9.22 -1.17
C LEU A 76 -1.82 7.69 -1.20
N ALA A 77 -0.86 7.07 -1.85
CA ALA A 77 -0.60 5.64 -1.76
C ALA A 77 0.70 5.40 -0.97
N VAL A 78 0.72 4.34 -0.16
CA VAL A 78 1.95 3.86 0.49
C VAL A 78 2.03 2.37 0.25
N SER A 79 3.16 1.90 -0.27
CA SER A 79 3.33 0.54 -0.76
C SER A 79 4.73 0.03 -0.48
N ASN A 80 4.89 -1.29 -0.33
CA ASN A 80 6.19 -1.90 -0.58
C ASN A 80 6.46 -1.99 -2.10
N ASP A 81 7.66 -2.43 -2.48
CA ASP A 81 8.02 -2.86 -3.84
C ASP A 81 7.11 -4.01 -4.32
N SER A 82 6.01 -3.64 -5.00
CA SER A 82 4.93 -4.56 -5.42
C SER A 82 4.23 -4.07 -6.70
N GLY A 83 3.45 -4.93 -7.36
CA GLY A 83 2.70 -4.55 -8.56
C GLY A 83 1.77 -3.35 -8.38
N LEU A 84 1.12 -3.22 -7.21
CA LEU A 84 0.21 -2.09 -6.95
C LEU A 84 0.95 -0.75 -6.76
N MET A 85 2.26 -0.77 -6.44
CA MET A 85 3.10 0.44 -6.47
C MET A 85 3.14 1.02 -7.89
N HIS A 86 3.35 0.16 -8.90
CA HIS A 86 3.37 0.60 -10.30
C HIS A 86 2.01 1.10 -10.77
N VAL A 87 0.92 0.49 -10.29
CA VAL A 87 -0.43 0.99 -10.56
C VAL A 87 -0.61 2.41 -10.04
N ALA A 88 -0.20 2.68 -8.78
CA ALA A 88 -0.27 4.02 -8.21
C ALA A 88 0.51 5.06 -9.01
N ALA A 89 1.71 4.71 -9.48
CA ALA A 89 2.50 5.55 -10.37
C ALA A 89 1.78 5.81 -11.71
N ALA A 90 1.21 4.77 -12.32
CA ALA A 90 0.55 4.87 -13.63
C ALA A 90 -0.73 5.73 -13.62
N VAL A 91 -1.49 5.71 -12.52
CA VAL A 91 -2.70 6.55 -12.39
C VAL A 91 -2.42 7.94 -11.83
N GLY A 92 -1.15 8.29 -11.59
CA GLY A 92 -0.75 9.61 -11.10
C GLY A 92 -1.02 9.86 -9.62
N THR A 93 -1.28 8.82 -8.83
CA THR A 93 -1.47 8.96 -7.38
C THR A 93 -0.11 9.18 -6.71
N PRO A 94 0.05 10.22 -5.87
CA PRO A 94 1.27 10.40 -5.07
C PRO A 94 1.58 9.11 -4.30
N ILE A 95 2.80 8.59 -4.43
CA ILE A 95 3.19 7.28 -3.90
C ILE A 95 4.44 7.40 -3.03
N VAL A 96 4.38 6.82 -1.84
CA VAL A 96 5.57 6.52 -1.02
C VAL A 96 5.86 5.03 -1.13
N ALA A 97 6.99 4.70 -1.75
CA ALA A 97 7.45 3.33 -1.89
C ALA A 97 8.45 3.00 -0.78
N VAL A 98 8.12 2.00 0.05
CA VAL A 98 8.97 1.51 1.12
C VAL A 98 9.79 0.34 0.60
N TYR A 99 11.09 0.54 0.49
CA TYR A 99 12.04 -0.50 0.08
C TYR A 99 12.72 -1.12 1.30
N GLY A 100 12.79 -2.45 1.30
CA GLY A 100 13.55 -3.24 2.29
C GLY A 100 14.92 -3.63 1.74
N SER A 101 15.14 -4.92 1.49
CA SER A 101 16.40 -5.45 0.94
C SER A 101 16.58 -5.29 -0.57
N THR A 102 15.67 -4.60 -1.27
CA THR A 102 15.79 -4.29 -2.71
C THR A 102 16.20 -2.85 -2.93
N SER A 103 17.07 -2.63 -3.93
CA SER A 103 17.44 -1.28 -4.35
C SER A 103 16.35 -0.67 -5.25
N PRO A 104 15.96 0.60 -5.04
CA PRO A 104 15.05 1.33 -5.91
C PRO A 104 15.60 1.53 -7.33
N GLU A 105 16.89 1.24 -7.57
CA GLU A 105 17.54 1.33 -8.88
C GLU A 105 17.07 0.27 -9.89
N ASN A 106 16.41 -0.82 -9.45
CA ASN A 106 16.00 -1.91 -10.33
C ASN A 106 14.54 -1.80 -10.83
N THR A 107 13.62 -1.28 -10.02
CA THR A 107 12.18 -1.16 -10.35
C THR A 107 11.55 0.10 -9.76
N PRO A 108 12.06 1.31 -10.08
CA PRO A 108 11.51 2.53 -9.51
C PRO A 108 10.05 2.75 -10.00
N PRO A 109 9.19 3.38 -9.18
CA PRO A 109 7.91 3.87 -9.66
C PRO A 109 8.16 4.96 -10.71
N LEU A 110 7.80 4.68 -11.97
CA LEU A 110 7.87 5.67 -13.05
C LEU A 110 6.77 6.71 -12.85
N SER A 111 7.08 7.75 -12.07
CA SER A 111 6.20 8.89 -11.83
C SER A 111 6.96 10.19 -12.08
N GLU A 112 6.26 11.24 -12.53
CA GLU A 112 6.85 12.59 -12.71
C GLU A 112 7.30 13.24 -11.39
N HIS A 113 6.91 12.66 -10.25
CA HIS A 113 7.22 13.13 -8.89
C HIS A 113 8.04 12.09 -8.10
N SER A 114 8.94 11.38 -8.77
CA SER A 114 9.87 10.46 -8.09
C SER A 114 11.08 11.23 -7.56
N GLU A 115 11.18 11.36 -6.24
CA GLU A 115 12.43 11.69 -5.54
C GLU A 115 12.93 10.43 -4.83
N LEU A 116 14.19 10.05 -5.07
CA LEU A 116 14.85 8.89 -4.46
C LEU A 116 15.41 9.21 -3.08
#